data_AF-A0A7W4HZX2-F1
#
_entry.id   AF-A0A7W4HZX2-F1
#
_cell.length_a   1.000
_cell.length_b   1.000
_cell.length_c   1.000
_cell.angle_alpha   90.00
_cell.angle_beta   90.00
_cell.angle_gamma   90.00
#
_symmetry.space_group_name_H-M   'P 1'
#
loop_
_entity.id
_entity.type
_entity.pdbx_description
1 polymer ?
#
loop_
_entity_poly.entity_id
_entity_poly.type
_entity_poly.pdbx_seq_one_letter_code
_entity_poly.pdbx_strand_id
1 'polypeptide(L)'
;MKKLTLKDMTESEQREVKTELDKARKSLGRALTNGENNKIKDEVVARITAAREKIEKATRAERKANRVQPTGETFSWSASINGARRPR
;
A
#
# COMPACT_ATOMS: atom_id res chain seq x y z
N MET A 1 9.00 10.75 12.06
CA MET A 1 8.60 9.93 10.89
C MET A 1 9.69 10.06 9.82
N LYS A 2 10.18 8.95 9.28
CA LYS A 2 11.24 8.96 8.25
C LYS A 2 10.64 9.54 6.96
N LYS A 3 11.17 10.65 6.47
CA LYS A 3 10.75 11.21 5.17
C LYS A 3 11.11 10.20 4.09
N LEU A 4 10.15 9.81 3.25
CA LEU A 4 10.40 8.94 2.10
C LEU A 4 11.44 9.63 1.23
N THR A 5 12.63 9.06 1.13
CA THR A 5 13.69 9.63 0.31
C THR A 5 13.51 9.15 -1.12
N LEU A 6 14.07 9.87 -2.10
CA LEU A 6 13.99 9.50 -3.51
C LEU A 6 14.44 8.05 -3.79
N LYS A 7 15.34 7.50 -2.96
CA LYS A 7 15.81 6.11 -3.02
C LYS A 7 14.76 5.07 -2.61
N ASP A 8 13.78 5.48 -1.81
CA ASP A 8 12.68 4.62 -1.32
C ASP A 8 11.45 4.65 -2.26
N MET A 9 11.51 5.51 -3.29
CA MET A 9 10.46 5.66 -4.31
C MET A 9 10.70 4.71 -5.48
N THR A 10 9.63 4.09 -5.99
CA THR A 10 9.70 3.29 -7.22
C THR A 10 9.91 4.20 -8.44
N GLU A 11 10.37 3.63 -9.57
CA GLU A 11 10.58 4.42 -10.80
C GLU A 11 9.31 5.12 -11.28
N SER A 12 8.14 4.51 -11.09
CA SER A 12 6.84 5.12 -11.41
C SER A 12 6.58 6.34 -10.54
N GLU A 13 6.79 6.23 -9.24
CA GLU A 13 6.62 7.33 -8.27
C GLU A 13 7.60 8.48 -8.52
N GLN A 14 8.85 8.18 -8.91
CA GLN A 14 9.83 9.20 -9.29
C GLN A 14 9.40 9.94 -10.57
N ARG A 15 8.84 9.23 -11.55
CA ARG A 15 8.27 9.84 -12.77
C ARG A 15 7.07 10.73 -12.44
N GLU A 16 6.21 10.35 -11.51
CA GLU A 16 5.10 11.18 -11.05
C GLU A 16 5.59 12.48 -10.42
N VAL A 17 6.57 12.42 -9.49
CA VAL A 17 7.19 13.62 -8.90
C VAL A 17 7.76 14.53 -9.98
N LYS A 18 8.50 13.97 -10.95
CA LYS A 18 9.06 14.76 -12.05
C LYS A 18 7.98 15.40 -12.90
N THR A 19 6.92 14.66 -13.23
CA THR A 19 5.80 15.16 -14.04
C THR A 19 5.08 16.31 -13.36
N GLU A 20 4.80 16.21 -12.06
CA GLU A 20 4.16 17.28 -11.30
C GLU A 20 5.05 18.52 -11.19
N LEU A 21 6.38 18.34 -11.03
CA LEU A 21 7.33 19.46 -11.06
C LEU A 21 7.38 20.15 -12.42
N ASP A 22 7.38 19.40 -13.51
CA ASP A 22 7.38 19.98 -14.86
C ASP A 22 6.04 20.67 -15.18
N LYS A 23 4.91 20.14 -14.68
CA LYS A 23 3.60 20.79 -14.76
C LYS A 23 3.58 22.12 -14.00
N ALA A 24 4.13 22.13 -12.78
CA ALA A 24 4.24 23.34 -11.98
C ALA A 24 5.14 24.39 -12.65
N ARG A 25 6.28 23.98 -13.24
CA ARG A 25 7.14 24.87 -14.03
C ARG A 25 6.41 25.47 -15.23
N LYS A 26 5.70 24.65 -15.99
CA LYS A 26 4.90 25.11 -17.14
C LYS A 26 3.80 26.08 -16.71
N SER A 27 3.12 25.80 -15.60
CA SER A 27 2.06 26.67 -15.07
C SER A 27 2.58 28.03 -14.61
N LEU A 28 3.78 28.08 -14.02
CA LEU A 28 4.37 29.33 -13.54
C LEU A 28 5.02 30.15 -14.66
N GLY A 29 5.39 29.52 -15.78
CA GLY A 29 6.13 30.17 -16.87
C GLY A 29 7.55 30.61 -16.49
N ARG A 30 8.02 30.29 -15.27
CA ARG A 30 9.35 30.59 -14.73
C ARG A 30 9.92 29.39 -13.98
N ALA A 31 11.21 29.41 -13.70
CA ALA A 31 11.83 28.43 -12.83
C ALA A 31 11.21 28.48 -11.42
N LEU A 32 10.99 27.30 -10.83
CA LEU A 32 10.57 27.14 -9.44
C LEU A 32 11.72 27.53 -8.51
N THR A 33 11.40 28.29 -7.46
CA THR A 33 12.33 28.52 -6.35
C THR A 33 12.54 27.23 -5.55
N ASN A 34 13.64 27.16 -4.79
CA ASN A 34 13.93 25.99 -3.95
C ASN A 34 12.80 25.67 -2.96
N GLY A 35 12.14 26.71 -2.42
CA GLY A 35 11.01 26.55 -1.51
C GLY A 35 9.78 25.94 -2.19
N GLU A 36 9.40 26.44 -3.36
CA GLU A 36 8.28 25.89 -4.15
C GLU A 36 8.57 24.44 -4.56
N ASN A 37 9.79 24.16 -5.00
CA ASN A 37 10.22 22.83 -5.42
C ASN A 37 10.16 21.82 -4.26
N ASN A 38 10.58 22.21 -3.06
CA ASN A 38 10.50 21.37 -1.87
C ASN A 38 9.06 21.14 -1.41
N LYS A 39 8.19 22.16 -1.45
CA LYS A 39 6.77 22.01 -1.13
C LYS A 39 6.07 21.01 -2.05
N ILE A 40 6.27 21.14 -3.37
CA ILE A 40 5.67 20.22 -4.35
C ILE A 40 6.15 18.79 -4.12
N LYS A 41 7.45 18.60 -3.87
CA LYS A 41 7.98 17.27 -3.54
C LYS A 41 7.37 16.69 -2.28
N ASP A 42 7.28 17.47 -1.20
CA ASP A 42 6.69 17.03 0.06
C ASP A 42 5.21 16.66 -0.12
N GLU A 43 4.44 17.44 -0.88
CA GLU A 43 3.04 17.13 -1.19
C GLU A 43 2.89 15.85 -2.02
N VAL A 44 3.68 15.69 -3.08
CA VAL A 44 3.60 14.51 -3.94
C VAL A 44 4.03 13.26 -3.17
N VAL A 45 5.10 13.35 -2.37
CA VAL A 45 5.52 12.28 -1.48
C VAL A 45 4.40 11.91 -0.50
N ALA A 46 3.74 12.88 0.12
CA ALA A 46 2.62 12.63 1.02
C ALA A 46 1.43 11.92 0.33
N ARG A 47 1.13 12.28 -0.92
CA ARG A 47 0.11 11.59 -1.72
C ARG A 47 0.51 10.14 -2.01
N ILE A 48 1.78 9.90 -2.34
CA ILE A 48 2.30 8.57 -2.64
C ILE A 48 2.27 7.67 -1.40
N THR A 49 2.68 8.16 -0.23
CA THR A 49 2.54 7.38 1.02
C THR A 49 1.09 7.08 1.33
N ALA A 50 0.18 8.05 1.18
CA ALA A 50 -1.25 7.81 1.38
C ALA A 50 -1.82 6.78 0.39
N ALA A 51 -1.37 6.78 -0.86
CA ALA A 51 -1.75 5.79 -1.86
C ALA A 51 -1.23 4.39 -1.49
N ARG A 52 0.04 4.27 -1.06
CA ARG A 52 0.63 3.01 -0.57
C ARG A 52 -0.15 2.45 0.62
N GLU A 53 -0.50 3.27 1.61
CA GLU A 53 -1.30 2.84 2.76
C GLU A 53 -2.70 2.36 2.37
N LYS A 54 -3.35 3.03 1.39
CA LYS A 54 -4.65 2.59 0.88
C LYS A 54 -4.56 1.23 0.18
N ILE A 55 -3.54 1.04 -0.65
CA ILE A 55 -3.27 -0.24 -1.32
C ILE A 55 -3.00 -1.33 -0.29
N GLU A 56 -2.16 -1.07 0.72
CA GLU A 56 -1.86 -2.05 1.76
C GLU A 56 -3.13 -2.44 2.54
N LYS A 57 -3.96 -1.47 2.91
CA LYS A 57 -5.26 -1.72 3.57
C LYS A 57 -6.20 -2.54 2.69
N ALA A 58 -6.27 -2.24 1.39
CA ALA A 58 -7.07 -3.01 0.44
C ALA A 58 -6.57 -4.45 0.33
N THR A 59 -5.25 -4.66 0.12
CA THR A 59 -4.68 -6.02 0.06
C THR A 59 -4.85 -6.80 1.35
N ARG A 60 -4.89 -6.12 2.51
CA ARG A 60 -5.16 -6.76 3.80
C ARG A 60 -6.63 -7.16 3.93
N ALA A 61 -7.55 -6.32 3.46
CA ALA A 61 -8.97 -6.62 3.41
C ALA A 61 -9.24 -7.82 2.48
N GLU A 62 -8.65 -7.83 1.29
CA GLU A 62 -8.74 -8.94 0.33
C GLU A 62 -8.16 -10.23 0.92
N ARG A 63 -6.97 -10.19 1.54
CA ARG A 63 -6.40 -11.35 2.23
C ARG A 63 -7.31 -11.87 3.33
N LYS A 64 -7.95 -10.98 4.10
CA LYS A 64 -8.91 -11.37 5.14
C LYS A 64 -10.16 -12.00 4.54
N ALA A 65 -10.70 -11.44 3.45
CA ALA A 65 -11.84 -12.01 2.74
C ALA A 65 -11.52 -13.41 2.18
N ASN A 66 -10.37 -13.56 1.53
CA ASN A 66 -9.93 -14.85 0.98
C ASN A 66 -9.61 -15.89 2.07
N ARG A 67 -9.13 -15.47 3.25
CA ARG A 67 -8.92 -16.39 4.38
C ARG A 67 -10.22 -16.89 5.02
N VAL A 68 -11.28 -16.10 4.96
CA VAL A 68 -12.57 -16.42 5.60
C VAL A 68 -13.51 -17.16 4.63
N GLN A 69 -13.02 -17.59 3.46
CA GLN A 69 -13.82 -18.41 2.55
C GLN A 69 -14.30 -19.66 3.29
N PRO A 70 -15.63 -19.84 3.47
CA PRO A 70 -16.16 -20.99 4.16
C PRO A 70 -15.94 -22.20 3.26
N THR A 71 -14.87 -22.94 3.51
CA THR A 71 -14.77 -24.33 3.07
C THR A 71 -15.94 -25.05 3.74
N GLY A 72 -16.86 -25.62 2.96
CA GLY A 72 -18.07 -26.28 3.48
C GLY A 72 -17.81 -27.41 4.49
N GLU A 73 -16.55 -27.75 4.70
CA GLU A 73 -16.06 -28.62 5.77
C GLU A 73 -15.96 -27.83 7.09
N THR A 74 -16.97 -28.02 7.94
CA THR A 74 -16.91 -27.59 9.34
C THR A 74 -16.15 -28.65 10.14
N PHE A 75 -15.09 -28.26 10.83
CA PHE A 75 -14.32 -29.17 11.68
C PHE A 75 -15.20 -29.71 12.82
N SER A 76 -15.49 -31.02 12.80
CA SER A 76 -16.27 -31.71 13.83
C SER A 76 -15.37 -32.24 14.94
N TRP A 77 -15.42 -31.60 16.11
CA TRP A 77 -14.72 -32.05 17.32
C TRP A 77 -15.11 -33.47 17.73
N SER A 78 -16.38 -33.84 17.59
CA SER A 78 -16.89 -35.17 17.94
C SER A 78 -16.31 -36.26 17.03
N ALA A 79 -16.14 -35.97 15.74
CA ALA A 79 -15.53 -36.89 14.78
C ALA A 79 -14.04 -37.12 15.07
N SER A 80 -13.32 -36.06 15.49
CA SER A 80 -11.89 -36.14 15.85
C SER A 80 -11.65 -36.99 17.10
N ILE A 81 -12.53 -36.92 18.09
CA ILE A 81 -12.37 -37.66 19.36
C ILE A 81 -12.69 -39.15 19.21
N ASN A 82 -13.66 -39.52 18.35
CA ASN A 82 -14.04 -40.92 18.15
C ASN A 82 -13.04 -41.73 17.30
N GLY A 83 -12.20 -41.08 16.48
CA GLY A 83 -11.15 -41.74 15.71
C GLY A 83 -9.96 -42.25 16.53
N ALA A 84 -9.79 -41.79 17.77
CA ALA A 84 -8.66 -42.14 18.63
C ALA A 84 -8.90 -43.36 19.54
N ARG A 85 -10.14 -43.88 19.59
CA ARG A 85 -10.45 -45.08 20.38
C ARG A 85 -10.25 -46.33 19.54
N ARG A 86 -9.01 -46.86 19.54
CA ARG A 86 -8.77 -48.23 19.11
C ARG A 86 -9.54 -49.19 20.04
N PRO A 87 -10.36 -50.12 19.52
CA PRO A 87 -10.95 -51.16 20.36
C PRO A 87 -9.84 -52.06 20.91
N ARG A 88 -9.96 -52.44 22.19
CA ARG A 88 -9.07 -53.40 22.86
C ARG A 88 -9.43 -54.83 22.47
#